data_AF-A0A942EQ86-F1
#
_entry.id   AF-A0A942EQ86-F1
#
_cell.length_a   1.000
_cell.length_b   1.000
_cell.length_c   1.000
_cell.angle_alpha   90.00
_cell.angle_beta   90.00
_cell.angle_gamma   90.00
#
_symmetry.space_group_name_H-M   'P 1'
#
loop_
_entity.id
_entity.type
_entity.pdbx_description
1 polymer ?
#
loop_
_entity_poly.entity_id
_entity_poly.type
_entity_poly.pdbx_seq_one_letter_code
_entity_poly.pdbx_strand_id
1 'polypeptide(L)'
;MKEFIVYLIKNLVEDPADVAVEVIEKEQGMFVEVRVANKDIARVVGKQGRTINALRTIAMTVGARFGRRVRLELLSDPISKLVAPELVTEEKGDSV
;
A
#
# COMPACT_ATOMS: atom_id res chain seq x y z
N MET A 1 10.26 -2.66 -3.37
CA MET A 1 9.26 -2.00 -2.50
C MET A 1 8.36 -3.01 -1.81
N LYS A 2 7.63 -3.85 -2.57
CA LYS A 2 6.72 -4.88 -2.01
C LYS A 2 7.34 -5.73 -0.89
N GLU A 3 8.46 -6.40 -1.18
CA GLU A 3 9.12 -7.31 -0.22
C GLU A 3 9.55 -6.60 1.08
N PHE A 4 10.02 -5.36 0.96
CA PHE A 4 10.40 -4.54 2.10
C PHE A 4 9.20 -4.25 3.03
N ILE A 5 8.07 -3.83 2.46
CA ILE A 5 6.86 -3.56 3.24
C ILE A 5 6.28 -4.85 3.82
N VAL A 6 6.25 -5.94 3.04
CA VAL A 6 5.84 -7.27 3.54
C VAL A 6 6.68 -7.67 4.75
N TYR A 7 8.01 -7.53 4.66
CA TYR A 7 8.91 -7.87 5.75
C TYR A 7 8.60 -7.06 7.01
N LEU A 8 8.42 -5.74 6.91
CA LEU A 8 8.10 -4.90 8.06
C LEU A 8 6.76 -5.26 8.69
N ILE A 9 5.71 -5.43 7.87
CA ILE A 9 4.34 -5.68 8.36
C ILE A 9 4.25 -7.07 9.00
N LYS A 10 4.84 -8.10 8.39
CA LYS A 10 4.84 -9.46 8.96
C LYS A 10 5.49 -9.55 10.34
N ASN A 11 6.46 -8.68 10.64
CA ASN A 11 7.09 -8.61 11.96
C ASN A 11 6.28 -7.76 12.96
N LEU A 12 5.25 -7.06 12.50
CA LEU A 12 4.41 -6.22 13.34
C LEU A 12 3.15 -6.97 13.78
N VAL A 13 2.55 -7.79 12.93
CA VAL A 13 1.24 -8.44 13.16
C VAL A 13 1.32 -9.75 13.95
N GLU A 14 0.19 -10.19 14.50
CA GLU A 14 0.06 -11.53 15.10
C GLU A 14 -0.15 -12.63 14.06
N ASP A 15 -0.71 -12.30 12.89
CA ASP A 15 -0.98 -13.25 11.82
C ASP A 15 -0.23 -12.91 10.53
N PRO A 16 1.05 -13.32 10.40
CA PRO A 16 1.86 -13.02 9.22
C PRO A 16 1.37 -13.69 7.94
N ALA A 17 0.50 -14.71 8.04
CA ALA A 17 -0.08 -15.39 6.89
C ALA A 17 -1.17 -14.55 6.22
N ASP A 18 -1.89 -13.74 7.01
CA ASP A 18 -2.92 -12.82 6.54
C ASP A 18 -2.35 -11.40 6.30
N VAL A 19 -1.19 -11.34 5.62
CA VAL A 19 -0.58 -10.09 5.17
C VAL A 19 -0.46 -10.12 3.66
N ALA A 20 -1.20 -9.23 3.00
CA ALA A 20 -1.13 -9.03 1.56
C ALA A 20 -0.65 -7.61 1.24
N VAL A 21 0.30 -7.50 0.32
CA VAL A 21 0.82 -6.21 -0.16
C VAL A 21 0.76 -6.19 -1.68
N GLU A 22 0.17 -5.12 -2.20
CA GLU A 22 0.04 -4.85 -3.62
C GLU A 22 0.74 -3.53 -3.97
N VAL A 23 1.33 -3.48 -5.15
CA VAL A 23 2.02 -2.29 -5.66
C VAL A 23 1.40 -1.95 -6.99
N ILE A 24 0.81 -0.77 -7.07
CA ILE A 24 0.10 -0.27 -8.25
C ILE A 24 0.85 0.97 -8.75
N GLU A 25 1.36 0.90 -9.97
CA GLU A 25 1.97 2.04 -10.64
C GLU A 25 0.88 2.86 -11.33
N LYS A 26 0.81 4.16 -11.03
CA LYS A 26 -0.09 5.12 -11.68
C LYS A 26 0.71 6.36 -12.07
N GLU A 27 0.13 7.22 -12.90
CA GLU A 27 0.74 8.50 -13.31
C GLU A 27 1.16 9.37 -12.12
N GLN A 28 0.39 9.32 -11.02
CA GLN A 28 0.64 10.08 -9.79
C GLN A 28 1.71 9.48 -8.88
N GLY A 29 2.29 8.34 -9.26
CA GLY A 29 3.30 7.60 -8.52
C GLY A 29 2.89 6.18 -8.15
N MET A 30 3.68 5.58 -7.26
CA MET A 30 3.52 4.21 -6.80
C MET A 30 2.60 4.17 -5.56
N PHE A 31 1.52 3.43 -5.65
CA PHE A 31 0.63 3.13 -4.53
C PHE A 31 0.98 1.77 -3.97
N VAL A 32 1.15 1.70 -2.65
CA VAL A 32 1.43 0.47 -1.91
C VAL A 32 0.26 0.20 -0.98
N GLU A 33 -0.56 -0.75 -1.36
CA GLU A 33 -1.72 -1.17 -0.59
C GLU A 33 -1.33 -2.32 0.33
N VAL A 34 -1.60 -2.16 1.61
CA VAL A 34 -1.35 -3.15 2.66
C VAL A 34 -2.68 -3.60 3.22
N ARG A 35 -2.89 -4.92 3.24
CA ARG A 35 -4.03 -5.58 3.86
C ARG A 35 -3.51 -6.51 4.93
N VAL A 36 -4.19 -6.48 6.07
CA VAL A 36 -3.88 -7.33 7.24
C VAL A 36 -5.18 -7.87 7.82
N ALA A 37 -5.10 -8.91 8.64
CA ALA A 37 -6.22 -9.37 9.44
C ALA A 37 -6.85 -8.20 10.24
N ASN A 38 -8.18 -8.18 10.36
CA ASN A 38 -8.89 -7.11 11.09
C ASN A 38 -8.38 -6.92 12.53
N LYS A 39 -8.00 -8.02 13.21
CA LYS A 39 -7.40 -8.01 14.56
C LYS A 39 -6.07 -7.25 14.63
N ASP A 40 -5.34 -7.18 13.52
CA ASP A 40 -4.01 -6.58 13.44
C ASP A 40 -4.03 -5.11 13.00
N ILE A 41 -5.15 -4.59 12.50
CA ILE A 41 -5.27 -3.19 12.04
C ILE A 41 -4.85 -2.20 13.13
N ALA A 42 -5.40 -2.34 14.34
CA ALA A 42 -5.10 -1.43 15.45
C ALA A 42 -3.60 -1.43 15.81
N ARG A 43 -2.96 -2.59 15.66
CA ARG A 43 -1.53 -2.78 15.90
C ARG A 43 -0.68 -2.11 14.81
N VAL A 44 -1.06 -2.26 13.55
CA VAL A 44 -0.38 -1.65 12.40
C VAL A 44 -0.53 -0.12 12.41
N VAL A 45 -1.72 0.39 12.73
CA VAL A 45 -1.96 1.82 12.91
C VAL A 45 -1.12 2.34 14.08
N GLY A 46 -1.14 1.62 15.21
CA GLY A 46 -0.46 1.99 16.43
C GLY A 46 -1.09 3.20 17.13
N LYS A 47 -0.63 3.50 18.35
CA LYS A 47 -1.17 4.60 19.16
C LYS A 47 -1.06 5.94 18.42
N GLN A 48 -2.19 6.61 18.22
CA GLN A 48 -2.28 7.89 17.48
C GLN A 48 -1.72 7.81 16.04
N GLY A 49 -1.71 6.62 15.42
CA GLY A 49 -1.21 6.44 14.06
C GLY A 49 0.32 6.48 13.93
N ARG A 50 1.08 6.47 15.04
CA ARG A 50 2.54 6.61 14.99
C ARG A 50 3.21 5.54 14.14
N THR A 51 2.77 4.29 14.23
CA THR A 51 3.39 3.17 13.52
C THR A 51 3.14 3.26 12.01
N ILE A 52 1.89 3.44 11.60
CA ILE A 52 1.56 3.59 10.18
C ILE A 52 2.18 4.83 9.55
N ASN A 53 2.30 5.93 10.31
CA ASN A 53 2.96 7.14 9.83
C ASN A 53 4.47 6.93 9.65
N ALA A 54 5.13 6.23 10.57
CA ALA A 54 6.54 5.88 10.40
C ALA A 54 6.77 5.00 9.16
N LEU A 55 5.91 4.00 8.93
CA LEU A 55 5.96 3.16 7.73
C LEU A 55 5.78 3.98 6.45
N ARG A 56 4.82 4.91 6.43
CA ARG A 56 4.63 5.85 5.30
C ARG A 56 5.87 6.70 5.06
N THR A 57 6.45 7.29 6.10
CA THR A 57 7.66 8.11 5.99
C THR A 57 8.80 7.29 5.39
N ILE A 58 9.05 6.08 5.89
CA ILE A 58 10.12 5.22 5.37
C ILE A 58 9.86 4.89 3.89
N ALA A 59 8.65 4.48 3.52
CA ALA A 59 8.31 4.17 2.13
C ALA A 59 8.49 5.38 1.21
N MET A 60 8.06 6.56 1.65
CA MET A 60 8.22 7.81 0.92
C MET A 60 9.69 8.19 0.75
N THR A 61 10.50 8.12 1.80
CA THR A 61 11.92 8.47 1.75
C THR A 61 12.70 7.52 0.84
N VAL A 62 12.41 6.22 0.92
CA VAL A 62 13.01 5.22 0.02
C VAL A 62 12.62 5.52 -1.43
N GLY A 63 11.33 5.76 -1.71
CA GLY A 63 10.86 6.11 -3.04
C GLY A 63 11.50 7.38 -3.61
N ALA A 64 11.59 8.43 -2.79
CA ALA A 64 12.16 9.71 -3.16
C ALA A 64 13.63 9.59 -3.62
N ARG A 65 14.41 8.69 -3.00
CA ARG A 65 15.79 8.40 -3.41
C ARG A 65 15.89 7.84 -4.84
N PHE A 66 14.82 7.24 -5.35
CA PHE A 66 14.72 6.73 -6.72
C PHE A 66 13.86 7.63 -7.63
N GLY A 67 13.56 8.86 -7.22
CA GLY A 67 12.72 9.77 -8.00
C GLY A 67 11.25 9.33 -8.11
N ARG A 68 10.79 8.43 -7.24
CA ARG A 68 9.41 7.92 -7.25
C ARG A 68 8.61 8.47 -6.08
N ARG A 69 7.44 9.03 -6.35
CA ARG A 69 6.47 9.37 -5.31
C ARG A 69 5.77 8.09 -4.87
N VAL A 70 5.85 7.76 -3.58
CA VAL A 70 5.24 6.56 -3.00
C VAL A 70 4.15 6.94 -2.02
N ARG A 71 2.99 6.29 -2.09
CA ARG A 71 1.91 6.39 -1.09
C ARG A 71 1.58 5.01 -0.53
N LEU A 72 1.56 4.90 0.80
CA LEU A 72 1.18 3.66 1.48
C LEU A 72 -0.20 3.80 2.11
N GLU A 73 -1.07 2.86 1.77
CA GLU A 73 -2.47 2.79 2.23
C GLU A 73 -2.69 1.48 2.98
N LEU A 74 -3.29 1.58 4.17
CA LEU A 74 -3.72 0.43 4.95
C LEU A 74 -5.22 0.27 4.71
N LEU A 75 -5.61 -0.87 4.14
CA LEU A 75 -6.99 -1.14 3.76
C LEU A 75 -7.63 -2.12 4.74
N SER A 76 -8.87 -1.82 5.14
CA SER A 76 -9.69 -2.65 6.02
C SER A 76 -10.63 -3.59 5.26
N ASP A 77 -10.72 -3.46 3.92
CA ASP A 77 -11.65 -4.24 3.12
C ASP A 77 -11.12 -5.66 2.83
N PRO A 78 -11.99 -6.68 2.90
CA PRO A 78 -11.60 -8.06 2.58
C PRO A 78 -11.16 -8.20 1.11
N ILE A 79 -10.21 -9.12 0.90
CA ILE A 79 -9.60 -9.45 -0.40
C ILE A 79 -10.65 -9.76 -1.50
N SER A 80 -11.85 -10.22 -1.12
CA SER A 80 -12.93 -10.64 -2.03
C SER A 80 -13.56 -9.52 -2.88
N LYS A 81 -13.32 -8.24 -2.59
CA LYS A 81 -13.90 -7.12 -3.35
C LYS A 81 -13.06 -6.63 -4.55
N LEU A 82 -11.91 -7.23 -4.84
CA LEU A 82 -10.95 -6.71 -5.83
C LEU A 82 -10.97 -7.44 -7.17
N VAL A 83 -11.85 -8.44 -7.36
CA VAL A 83 -12.18 -8.93 -8.71
C VAL A 83 -13.19 -8.00 -9.35
N ALA A 84 -12.77 -6.76 -9.57
CA ALA A 84 -13.31 -5.89 -10.60
C ALA A 84 -12.08 -5.26 -11.28
N PRO A 85 -11.55 -5.91 -12.34
CA PRO A 85 -10.65 -5.23 -13.25
C PRO A 85 -11.46 -4.17 -14.03
N GLU A 86 -10.78 -3.11 -14.45
CA GLU A 86 -11.21 -2.08 -15.43
C GLU A 86 -11.71 -0.73 -14.89
N LEU A 87 -11.38 0.31 -15.69
CA LEU A 87 -11.53 1.76 -15.55
C LEU A 87 -10.34 2.41 -14.81
N VAL A 88 -9.28 2.85 -15.49
CA VAL A 88 -9.33 3.84 -16.60
C VAL A 88 -8.36 3.45 -17.72
N THR A 89 -8.92 2.94 -18.81
CA THR A 89 -8.47 3.27 -20.16
C THR A 89 -9.28 4.49 -20.61
N GLU A 90 -8.63 5.62 -20.79
CA GLU A 90 -9.06 6.60 -21.80
C GLU A 90 -7.86 6.87 -22.70
N GLU A 91 -7.82 6.14 -23.82
CA GLU A 91 -7.27 6.68 -25.06
C GLU A 91 -8.36 7.50 -25.75
N LYS A 92 -8.07 8.78 -25.95
CA LYS A 92 -8.46 9.64 -27.09
C LYS A 92 -7.79 10.99 -26.83
N GLY A 93 -7.02 11.58 -27.71
CA GLY A 93 -6.78 11.37 -29.13
C GLY A 93 -6.18 12.69 -29.61
N ASP A 94 -5.14 12.58 -30.42
CA ASP A 94 -4.52 13.68 -31.15
C ASP A 94 -5.55 14.46 -32.00
N SER A 95 -5.20 15.69 -32.40
CA SER A 95 -5.82 16.50 -33.48
C SER A 95 -7.12 17.25 -33.11
N VAL A 96 -7.37 18.52 -33.42
CA VAL A 96 -6.80 19.53 -34.36
C VAL A 96 -6.94 20.90 -33.71
#